data_AF-A0A291GHY8-F1
#
_entry.id   AF-A0A291GHY8-F1
#
_cell.length_a   1.000
_cell.length_b   1.000
_cell.length_c   1.000
_cell.angle_alpha   90.00
_cell.angle_beta   90.00
_cell.angle_gamma   90.00
#
_symmetry.space_group_name_H-M   'P 1'
#
loop_
_entity.id
_entity.type
_entity.pdbx_description
1 polymer ?
#
loop_
_entity_poly.entity_id
_entity_poly.type
_entity_poly.pdbx_seq_one_letter_code
_entity_poly.pdbx_strand_id
1 'polypeptide(L)'
;MFQIISLTIYIALAALSFFTVSVAIYKVAQFARMGVGKRKAAEKILDDWLSGKVDRAVQAASKRDSVLARVLQAAFSGVRARPNDLSYAEELSRQTAIIELARMSERMRSLDMVVQSAPMLGLLGTVIGMIDAFSVLSQTDGAVDPTQLASGIYVALSTTAAGLAIALIAFFVATWCESRIDRERNMMEALMSASIHGRVDPKAKAA
;
A
#
# COMPACT_ATOMS: atom_id res chain seq x y z
N MET A 1 12.85 -21.01 -31.79
CA MET A 1 12.57 -19.60 -31.42
C MET A 1 11.39 -19.50 -30.46
N PHE A 2 10.25 -20.14 -30.78
CA PHE A 2 9.04 -20.23 -29.94
C PHE A 2 9.27 -20.51 -28.45
N GLN A 3 10.06 -21.53 -28.12
CA GLN A 3 10.35 -21.89 -26.72
C GLN A 3 11.17 -20.83 -25.97
N ILE A 4 12.06 -20.10 -26.66
CA ILE A 4 12.95 -19.13 -26.03
C ILE A 4 12.18 -17.85 -25.67
N ILE A 5 11.32 -17.37 -26.58
CA ILE A 5 10.55 -16.14 -26.34
C ILE A 5 9.48 -16.39 -25.28
N SER A 6 8.71 -17.48 -25.38
CA SER A 6 7.74 -17.85 -24.35
C SER A 6 8.38 -18.05 -22.98
N LEU A 7 9.54 -18.72 -22.90
CA LEU A 7 10.30 -18.86 -21.66
C LEU A 7 10.72 -17.50 -21.09
N THR A 8 11.15 -16.56 -21.94
CA THR A 8 11.52 -15.20 -21.51
C THR A 8 10.34 -14.48 -20.84
N ILE A 9 9.14 -14.62 -21.40
CA ILE A 9 7.91 -14.02 -20.83
C ILE A 9 7.54 -14.68 -19.50
N TYR A 10 7.61 -16.01 -19.42
CA TYR A 10 7.39 -16.73 -18.17
C TYR A 10 8.40 -16.35 -17.08
N ILE A 11 9.68 -16.17 -17.44
CA ILE A 11 10.70 -15.70 -16.50
C ILE A 11 10.39 -14.27 -16.02
N ALA A 12 9.98 -13.38 -16.93
CA ALA A 12 9.59 -12.01 -16.57
C ALA A 12 8.36 -11.99 -15.63
N LEU A 13 7.35 -12.81 -15.91
CA LEU A 13 6.17 -12.97 -15.05
C LEU A 13 6.52 -13.58 -13.69
N ALA A 14 7.40 -14.58 -13.66
CA ALA A 14 7.89 -15.18 -12.42
C ALA A 14 8.68 -14.18 -11.57
N ALA A 15 9.53 -13.36 -12.19
CA ALA A 15 10.27 -12.29 -11.53
C ALA A 15 9.32 -11.23 -10.95
N LEU A 16 8.30 -10.81 -11.70
CA LEU A 16 7.26 -9.91 -11.20
C LEU A 16 6.49 -10.51 -10.03
N SER A 17 6.07 -11.77 -10.12
CA SER A 17 5.37 -12.47 -9.04
C SER A 17 6.21 -12.50 -7.77
N PHE A 18 7.50 -12.85 -7.88
CA PHE A 18 8.41 -12.86 -6.73
C PHE A 18 8.57 -11.45 -6.13
N PHE A 19 8.72 -10.44 -6.99
CA PHE A 19 8.80 -9.04 -6.58
C PHE A 19 7.51 -8.59 -5.85
N THR A 20 6.33 -8.93 -6.36
CA THR A 20 5.04 -8.63 -5.73
C THR A 20 4.96 -9.20 -4.32
N VAL A 21 5.28 -10.48 -4.15
CA VAL A 21 5.23 -11.16 -2.84
C VAL A 21 6.24 -10.51 -1.88
N SER A 22 7.45 -10.21 -2.36
CA SER A 22 8.48 -9.55 -1.57
C SER A 22 8.04 -8.17 -1.07
N VAL A 23 7.45 -7.34 -1.94
CA VAL A 23 6.92 -6.02 -1.57
C VAL A 23 5.71 -6.15 -0.63
N ALA A 24 4.83 -7.12 -0.84
CA ALA A 24 3.68 -7.38 0.03
C ALA A 24 4.13 -7.74 1.46
N ILE A 25 5.09 -8.66 1.59
CA ILE A 25 5.65 -9.04 2.90
C ILE A 25 6.35 -7.84 3.56
N TYR A 26 7.16 -7.09 2.80
CA TYR A 26 7.80 -5.88 3.30
C TYR A 26 6.77 -4.90 3.85
N LYS A 27 5.66 -4.67 3.13
CA LYS A 27 4.59 -3.76 3.54
C LYS A 27 3.90 -4.19 4.82
N VAL A 28 3.54 -5.47 4.92
CA VAL A 28 2.92 -6.02 6.14
C VAL A 28 3.88 -5.88 7.33
N ALA A 29 5.15 -6.22 7.15
CA ALA A 29 6.17 -6.06 8.19
C ALA A 29 6.42 -4.60 8.58
N GLN A 30 6.44 -3.69 7.60
CA GLN A 30 6.58 -2.25 7.81
C GLN A 30 5.43 -1.72 8.68
N PHE A 31 4.18 -2.05 8.33
CA PHE A 31 3.01 -1.59 9.09
C PHE A 31 2.98 -2.15 10.50
N ALA A 32 3.35 -3.42 10.68
CA ALA A 32 3.47 -4.03 11.99
C ALA A 32 4.53 -3.32 12.86
N ARG A 33 5.73 -3.07 12.29
CA ARG A 33 6.83 -2.36 12.99
C ARG A 33 6.47 -0.90 13.31
N MET A 34 5.74 -0.22 12.44
CA MET A 34 5.31 1.16 12.66
C MET A 34 4.14 1.27 13.67
N GLY A 35 3.54 0.14 14.08
CA GLY A 35 2.42 0.12 15.02
C GLY A 35 1.12 0.67 14.42
N VAL A 36 0.94 0.52 13.12
CA VAL A 36 -0.25 0.95 12.37
C VAL A 36 -1.49 0.24 12.91
N GLY A 37 -2.57 0.99 13.17
CA GLY A 37 -3.84 0.42 13.65
C GLY A 37 -3.98 0.32 15.17
N LYS A 38 -3.00 0.80 15.97
CA LYS A 38 -3.08 0.89 17.44
C LYS A 38 -3.98 2.05 17.92
N ARG A 39 -5.20 2.15 17.39
CA ARG A 39 -6.14 3.27 17.62
C ARG A 39 -6.56 3.41 19.07
N LYS A 40 -6.97 2.31 19.70
CA LYS A 40 -7.38 2.31 21.12
C LYS A 40 -6.28 2.83 22.05
N ALA A 41 -5.03 2.55 21.74
CA ALA A 41 -3.90 3.06 22.52
C ALA A 41 -3.74 4.57 22.34
N ALA A 42 -3.89 5.08 21.11
CA ALA A 42 -3.83 6.52 20.82
C ALA A 42 -5.02 7.28 21.41
N GLU A 43 -6.23 6.73 21.32
CA GLU A 43 -7.43 7.28 21.97
C GLU A 43 -7.25 7.36 23.48
N LYS A 44 -6.72 6.31 24.12
CA LYS A 44 -6.42 6.34 25.55
C LYS A 44 -5.41 7.42 25.92
N ILE A 45 -4.36 7.61 25.11
CA ILE A 45 -3.38 8.68 25.31
C ILE A 45 -4.04 10.06 25.22
N LEU A 46 -4.94 10.25 24.25
CA LEU A 46 -5.71 11.49 24.10
C LEU A 46 -6.68 11.69 25.28
N ASP A 47 -7.37 10.66 25.75
CA ASP A 47 -8.27 10.75 26.90
C ASP A 47 -7.53 11.12 28.19
N ASP A 48 -6.34 10.56 28.41
CA ASP A 48 -5.48 10.95 29.54
C ASP A 48 -5.04 12.42 29.43
N TRP A 49 -4.77 12.91 28.22
CA TRP A 49 -4.44 14.32 27.97
C TRP A 49 -5.62 15.24 28.28
N LEU A 50 -6.79 14.95 27.72
CA LEU A 50 -8.01 15.76 27.88
C LEU A 50 -8.57 15.72 29.31
N SER A 51 -8.32 14.64 30.06
CA SER A 51 -8.70 14.54 31.49
C SER A 51 -7.72 15.22 32.44
N GLY A 52 -6.74 15.96 31.92
CA GLY A 52 -5.75 16.70 32.72
C GLY A 52 -4.60 15.85 33.28
N LYS A 53 -4.53 14.54 32.95
CA LYS A 53 -3.43 13.65 33.35
C LYS A 53 -2.23 13.79 32.41
N VAL A 54 -1.75 15.02 32.26
CA VAL A 54 -0.75 15.44 31.28
C VAL A 54 0.51 14.58 31.33
N ASP A 55 1.08 14.32 32.52
CA ASP A 55 2.31 13.56 32.65
C ASP A 55 2.19 12.12 32.15
N ARG A 56 1.04 11.48 32.41
CA ARG A 56 0.76 10.11 31.93
C ARG A 56 0.61 10.08 30.42
N ALA A 57 -0.12 11.04 29.85
CA ALA A 57 -0.31 11.15 28.40
C ALA A 57 1.02 11.38 27.68
N VAL A 58 1.86 12.29 28.18
CA VAL A 58 3.19 12.58 27.62
C VAL A 58 4.11 11.37 27.74
N GLN A 59 4.12 10.67 28.89
CA GLN A 59 4.94 9.47 29.07
C GLN A 59 4.53 8.35 28.12
N ALA A 60 3.23 8.11 27.95
CA ALA A 60 2.70 7.11 27.04
C ALA A 60 3.00 7.45 25.57
N ALA A 61 2.84 8.72 25.17
CA ALA A 61 3.17 9.18 23.82
C ALA A 61 4.68 9.12 23.53
N SER A 62 5.53 9.39 24.54
CA SER A 62 6.99 9.34 24.43
C SER A 62 7.56 7.96 24.10
N LYS A 63 6.80 6.87 24.34
CA LYS A 63 7.22 5.52 23.92
C LYS A 63 7.25 5.36 22.41
N ARG A 64 6.50 6.19 21.66
CA ARG A 64 6.48 6.21 20.18
C ARG A 64 6.13 4.85 19.53
N ASP A 65 5.36 4.03 20.24
CA ASP A 65 5.00 2.65 19.88
C ASP A 65 4.02 2.53 18.69
N SER A 66 3.50 3.66 18.21
CA SER A 66 2.62 3.74 17.04
C SER A 66 2.80 5.07 16.32
N VAL A 67 2.38 5.10 15.05
CA VAL A 67 2.35 6.33 14.25
C VAL A 67 1.53 7.42 14.94
N LEU A 68 0.32 7.07 15.40
CA LEU A 68 -0.58 7.99 16.09
C LEU A 68 0.03 8.53 17.40
N ALA A 69 0.77 7.70 18.14
CA ALA A 69 1.46 8.13 19.36
C ALA A 69 2.59 9.12 19.06
N ARG A 70 3.32 8.94 17.95
CA ARG A 70 4.35 9.90 17.49
C ARG A 70 3.74 11.27 17.17
N VAL A 71 2.60 11.28 16.48
CA VAL A 71 1.89 12.53 16.15
C VAL A 71 1.34 13.21 17.40
N LEU A 72 0.72 12.46 18.32
CA LEU A 72 0.26 12.99 19.61
C LEU A 72 1.43 13.54 20.45
N GLN A 73 2.58 12.85 20.47
CA GLN A 73 3.78 13.33 21.16
C GLN A 73 4.26 14.66 20.60
N ALA A 74 4.24 14.83 19.28
CA ALA A 74 4.58 16.09 18.62
C ALA A 74 3.60 17.20 19.04
N ALA A 75 2.29 16.95 19.01
CA ALA A 75 1.27 17.91 19.46
C ALA A 75 1.50 18.33 20.92
N PHE A 76 1.63 17.38 21.84
CA PHE A 76 1.84 17.67 23.26
C PHE A 76 3.14 18.42 23.51
N SER A 77 4.21 18.07 22.79
CA SER A 77 5.49 18.77 22.91
C SER A 77 5.42 20.20 22.39
N GLY A 78 4.65 20.45 21.32
CA GLY A 78 4.40 21.79 20.79
C GLY A 78 3.63 22.66 21.78
N VAL A 79 2.53 22.15 22.35
CA VAL A 79 1.74 22.87 23.36
C VAL A 79 2.59 23.20 24.59
N ARG A 80 3.42 22.27 25.06
CA ARG A 80 4.31 22.51 26.22
C ARG A 80 5.43 23.50 25.92
N ALA A 81 5.97 23.49 24.69
CA ALA A 81 7.05 24.39 24.29
C ALA A 81 6.55 25.83 24.12
N ARG A 82 5.34 26.02 23.61
CA ARG A 82 4.72 27.34 23.44
C ARG A 82 3.22 27.32 23.81
N PRO A 83 2.87 27.41 25.11
CA PRO A 83 1.48 27.31 25.56
C PRO A 83 0.53 28.38 24.98
N ASN A 84 1.07 29.55 24.63
CA ASN A 84 0.28 30.68 24.08
C ASN A 84 0.18 30.68 22.55
N ASP A 85 0.82 29.72 21.86
CA ASP A 85 0.88 29.65 20.40
C ASP A 85 0.49 28.23 19.94
N LEU A 86 -0.83 27.97 19.89
CA LEU A 86 -1.38 26.67 19.52
C LEU A 86 -1.02 26.31 18.06
N SER A 87 -0.86 27.32 17.20
CA SER A 87 -0.43 27.16 15.80
C SER A 87 0.92 26.48 15.68
N TYR A 88 1.83 26.71 16.64
CA TYR A 88 3.11 26.00 16.69
C TYR A 88 2.93 24.48 16.91
N ALA A 89 2.00 24.09 17.80
CA ALA A 89 1.70 22.69 18.06
C ALA A 89 1.00 22.00 16.87
N GLU A 90 0.10 22.72 16.21
CA GLU A 90 -0.55 22.27 14.97
C GLU A 90 0.48 22.01 13.88
N GLU A 91 1.38 22.96 13.62
CA GLU A 91 2.37 22.82 12.57
C GLU A 91 3.37 21.70 12.87
N LEU A 92 3.84 21.57 14.12
CA LEU A 92 4.77 20.50 14.51
C LEU A 92 4.14 19.11 14.39
N SER A 93 2.88 18.97 14.80
CA SER A 93 2.16 17.70 14.68
C SER A 93 1.81 17.37 13.23
N ARG A 94 1.46 18.39 12.42
CA ARG A 94 1.23 18.25 10.97
C ARG A 94 2.49 17.81 10.23
N GLN A 95 3.65 18.41 10.50
CA GLN A 95 4.92 18.00 9.93
C GLN A 95 5.25 16.54 10.27
N THR A 96 5.04 16.16 11.53
CA THR A 96 5.24 14.77 11.98
C THR A 96 4.30 13.81 11.25
N ALA A 97 3.01 14.17 11.10
CA ALA A 97 2.05 13.37 10.36
C ALA A 97 2.45 13.20 8.89
N ILE A 98 2.90 14.27 8.22
CA ILE A 98 3.38 14.20 6.83
C ILE A 98 4.56 13.24 6.69
N ILE A 99 5.55 13.31 7.60
CA ILE A 99 6.72 12.42 7.58
C ILE A 99 6.29 10.96 7.77
N GLU A 100 5.39 10.70 8.71
CA GLU A 100 4.92 9.35 8.99
C GLU A 100 4.04 8.79 7.86
N LEU A 101 3.18 9.60 7.26
CA LEU A 101 2.40 9.22 6.07
C LEU A 101 3.31 8.93 4.87
N ALA A 102 4.34 9.76 4.65
CA ALA A 102 5.32 9.51 3.60
C ALA A 102 6.04 8.16 3.80
N ARG A 103 6.41 7.82 5.05
CA ARG A 103 6.98 6.51 5.38
C ARG A 103 5.99 5.37 5.12
N MET A 104 4.73 5.53 5.51
CA MET A 104 3.69 4.52 5.23
C MET A 104 3.43 4.33 3.74
N SER A 105 3.53 5.39 2.94
CA SER A 105 3.33 5.37 1.49
C SER A 105 4.55 4.88 0.69
N GLU A 106 5.71 4.73 1.31
CA GLU A 106 6.94 4.27 0.65
C GLU A 106 6.70 2.92 -0.06
N ARG A 107 7.10 2.75 -1.34
CA ARG A 107 6.88 1.50 -2.10
C ARG A 107 5.42 1.13 -2.41
N MET A 108 4.46 2.01 -2.18
CA MET A 108 3.11 1.82 -2.74
C MET A 108 3.14 1.83 -4.28
N ARG A 109 3.86 2.79 -4.85
CA ARG A 109 4.04 2.93 -6.30
C ARG A 109 4.57 1.67 -6.99
N SER A 110 5.39 0.86 -6.31
CA SER A 110 5.85 -0.41 -6.87
C SER A 110 4.74 -1.45 -6.99
N LEU A 111 3.78 -1.49 -6.06
CA LEU A 111 2.61 -2.37 -6.19
C LEU A 111 1.74 -1.90 -7.36
N ASP A 112 1.50 -0.59 -7.48
CA ASP A 112 0.71 -0.02 -8.58
C ASP A 112 1.35 -0.31 -9.94
N MET A 113 2.69 -0.24 -10.01
CA MET A 113 3.43 -0.62 -11.21
C MET A 113 3.19 -2.09 -11.58
N VAL A 114 3.18 -3.02 -10.62
CA VAL A 114 2.89 -4.43 -10.89
C VAL A 114 1.45 -4.60 -11.39
N VAL A 115 0.48 -3.95 -10.74
CA VAL A 115 -0.95 -4.01 -11.11
C VAL A 115 -1.15 -3.63 -12.58
N GLN A 116 -0.43 -2.61 -13.06
CA GLN A 116 -0.53 -2.15 -14.44
C GLN A 116 0.35 -2.94 -15.43
N SER A 117 1.57 -3.28 -15.03
CA SER A 117 2.56 -3.91 -15.95
C SER A 117 2.35 -5.42 -16.14
N ALA A 118 1.92 -6.16 -15.12
CA ALA A 118 1.76 -7.62 -15.23
C ALA A 118 0.70 -8.04 -16.28
N PRO A 119 -0.49 -7.40 -16.38
CA PRO A 119 -1.45 -7.69 -17.45
C PRO A 119 -0.91 -7.31 -18.83
N MET A 120 -0.20 -6.18 -18.94
CA MET A 120 0.39 -5.73 -20.21
C MET A 120 1.45 -6.72 -20.71
N LEU A 121 2.25 -7.29 -19.81
CA LEU A 121 3.20 -8.36 -20.16
C LEU A 121 2.51 -9.66 -20.56
N GLY A 122 1.42 -10.02 -19.89
CA GLY A 122 0.59 -11.16 -20.29
C GLY A 122 -0.03 -10.96 -21.69
N LEU A 123 -0.56 -9.77 -21.96
CA LEU A 123 -1.09 -9.39 -23.27
C LEU A 123 0.01 -9.42 -24.35
N LEU A 124 1.20 -8.90 -24.05
CA LEU A 124 2.36 -9.01 -24.95
C LEU A 124 2.66 -10.47 -25.28
N GLY A 125 2.59 -11.37 -24.29
CA GLY A 125 2.71 -12.81 -24.50
C GLY A 125 1.68 -13.39 -25.45
N THR A 126 0.42 -12.94 -25.38
CA THR A 126 -0.57 -13.36 -26.37
C THR A 126 -0.28 -12.88 -27.77
N VAL A 127 0.10 -11.61 -27.93
CA VAL A 127 0.40 -11.04 -29.26
C VAL A 127 1.55 -11.79 -29.91
N ILE A 128 2.62 -12.02 -29.16
CA ILE A 128 3.79 -12.77 -29.64
C ILE A 128 3.41 -14.22 -29.96
N GLY A 129 2.70 -14.90 -29.07
CA GLY A 129 2.29 -16.29 -29.28
C GLY A 129 1.39 -16.46 -30.51
N MET A 130 0.50 -15.49 -30.78
CA MET A 130 -0.32 -15.48 -31.99
C MET A 130 0.50 -15.19 -33.25
N ILE A 131 1.43 -14.23 -33.22
CA ILE A 131 2.35 -13.95 -34.35
C ILE A 131 3.15 -15.21 -34.72
N ASP A 132 3.68 -15.91 -33.73
CA ASP A 132 4.43 -17.15 -33.94
C ASP A 132 3.53 -18.26 -34.49
N ALA A 133 2.34 -18.44 -33.93
CA ALA A 133 1.39 -19.46 -34.39
C ALA A 133 0.99 -19.27 -35.86
N PHE A 134 0.79 -18.02 -36.30
CA PHE A 134 0.51 -17.70 -37.71
C PHE A 134 1.75 -17.75 -38.61
N SER A 135 2.94 -17.49 -38.08
CA SER A 135 4.20 -17.64 -38.83
C SER A 135 4.44 -19.10 -39.25
N VAL A 136 4.20 -20.06 -38.36
CA VAL A 136 4.29 -21.50 -38.68
C VAL A 136 3.30 -21.88 -39.78
N LEU A 137 2.09 -21.33 -39.73
CA LEU A 137 1.07 -21.54 -40.75
C LEU A 137 1.53 -21.03 -42.13
N SER A 138 2.14 -19.84 -42.20
CA SER A 138 2.61 -19.25 -43.46
C SER A 138 3.80 -19.97 -44.11
N GLN A 139 4.57 -20.74 -43.33
CA GLN A 139 5.74 -21.47 -43.81
C GLN A 139 5.41 -22.91 -44.23
N THR A 140 4.18 -23.37 -43.98
CA THR A 140 3.75 -24.73 -44.29
C THR A 140 3.05 -24.73 -45.64
N ASP A 141 3.75 -25.14 -46.70
CA ASP A 141 3.14 -25.44 -48.01
C ASP A 141 2.40 -26.78 -47.93
N GLY A 142 1.16 -26.80 -47.43
CA GLY A 142 0.35 -28.02 -47.37
C GLY A 142 -0.77 -28.03 -46.34
N ALA A 143 -1.23 -29.22 -45.98
CA ALA A 143 -2.28 -29.40 -44.97
C ALA A 143 -1.78 -28.95 -43.59
N VAL A 144 -2.51 -28.02 -43.00
CA VAL A 144 -2.22 -27.45 -41.67
C VAL A 144 -2.41 -28.51 -40.60
N ASP A 145 -1.43 -28.70 -39.71
CA ASP A 145 -1.63 -29.49 -38.49
C ASP A 145 -2.31 -28.63 -37.42
N PRO A 146 -3.62 -28.84 -37.13
CA PRO A 146 -4.35 -28.06 -36.14
C PRO A 146 -3.79 -28.21 -34.72
N THR A 147 -3.06 -29.28 -34.45
CA THR A 147 -2.45 -29.55 -33.13
C THR A 147 -1.35 -28.54 -32.81
N GLN A 148 -0.52 -28.19 -33.80
CA GLN A 148 0.56 -27.21 -33.62
C GLN A 148 -0.01 -25.82 -33.36
N LEU A 149 -1.04 -25.42 -34.12
CA LEU A 149 -1.74 -24.16 -33.92
C LEU A 149 -2.36 -24.05 -32.52
N ALA A 150 -3.06 -25.11 -32.08
CA ALA A 150 -3.67 -25.16 -30.76
C ALA A 150 -2.63 -25.00 -29.63
N SER A 151 -1.44 -25.58 -29.78
CA SER A 151 -0.36 -25.45 -28.80
C SER A 151 0.15 -24.01 -28.65
N GLY A 152 0.29 -23.27 -29.76
CA GLY A 152 0.71 -21.87 -29.75
C GLY A 152 -0.32 -20.95 -29.07
N ILE A 153 -1.59 -21.17 -29.39
CA ILE A 153 -2.72 -20.43 -28.77
C ILE A 153 -2.80 -20.73 -27.27
N TYR A 154 -2.62 -21.98 -26.86
CA TYR A 154 -2.62 -22.35 -25.44
C TYR A 154 -1.51 -21.62 -24.67
N VAL A 155 -0.29 -21.57 -25.21
CA VAL A 155 0.82 -20.83 -24.59
C VAL A 155 0.52 -19.33 -24.53
N ALA A 156 -0.04 -18.75 -25.60
CA ALA A 156 -0.49 -17.36 -25.62
C ALA A 156 -1.47 -17.08 -24.47
N LEU A 157 -2.58 -17.82 -24.39
CA LEU A 157 -3.64 -17.59 -23.40
C LEU A 157 -3.17 -17.81 -21.97
N SER A 158 -2.31 -18.81 -21.73
CA SER A 158 -1.77 -19.10 -20.40
C SER A 158 -0.88 -17.97 -19.87
N THR A 159 -0.09 -17.29 -20.71
CA THR A 159 0.70 -16.11 -20.28
C THR A 159 -0.18 -14.94 -19.86
N THR A 160 -1.31 -14.70 -20.53
CA THR A 160 -2.28 -13.68 -20.11
C THR A 160 -2.97 -14.05 -18.80
N ALA A 161 -3.42 -15.30 -18.66
CA ALA A 161 -4.02 -15.76 -17.42
C ALA A 161 -3.06 -15.58 -16.22
N ALA A 162 -1.78 -15.92 -16.41
CA ALA A 162 -0.75 -15.73 -15.39
C ALA A 162 -0.52 -14.25 -15.05
N GLY A 163 -0.40 -13.37 -16.06
CA GLY A 163 -0.25 -11.92 -15.86
C GLY A 163 -1.41 -11.29 -15.10
N LEU A 164 -2.64 -11.68 -15.43
CA LEU A 164 -3.85 -11.23 -14.73
C LEU A 164 -3.91 -11.73 -13.29
N ALA A 165 -3.54 -12.99 -13.04
CA ALA A 165 -3.52 -13.55 -11.69
C ALA A 165 -2.55 -12.79 -10.77
N ILE A 166 -1.34 -12.49 -11.25
CA ILE A 166 -0.34 -11.71 -10.49
C ILE A 166 -0.86 -10.28 -10.21
N ALA A 167 -1.43 -9.63 -11.23
CA ALA A 167 -1.97 -8.28 -11.10
C ALA A 167 -3.11 -8.21 -10.08
N LEU A 168 -4.00 -9.21 -10.08
CA LEU A 168 -5.12 -9.28 -9.15
C LEU A 168 -4.65 -9.38 -7.70
N ILE A 169 -3.65 -10.21 -7.42
CA ILE A 169 -3.06 -10.33 -6.09
C ILE A 169 -2.42 -9.00 -5.68
N ALA A 170 -1.63 -8.39 -6.56
CA ALA A 170 -1.00 -7.09 -6.30
C ALA A 170 -2.03 -6.00 -6.00
N PHE A 171 -3.15 -5.99 -6.73
CA PHE A 171 -4.25 -5.04 -6.55
C PHE A 171 -4.87 -5.15 -5.16
N PHE A 172 -5.24 -6.36 -4.72
CA PHE A 172 -5.81 -6.54 -3.38
C PHE A 172 -4.85 -6.09 -2.28
N VAL A 173 -3.55 -6.36 -2.42
CA VAL A 173 -2.53 -5.91 -1.46
C VAL A 173 -2.40 -4.38 -1.46
N ALA A 174 -2.35 -3.76 -2.64
CA ALA A 174 -2.27 -2.31 -2.79
C ALA A 174 -3.48 -1.62 -2.14
N THR A 175 -4.70 -2.00 -2.54
CA THR A 175 -5.94 -1.43 -2.00
C THR A 175 -6.07 -1.63 -0.49
N TRP A 176 -5.65 -2.78 0.03
CA TRP A 176 -5.62 -3.00 1.48
C TRP A 176 -4.64 -2.05 2.18
N CYS A 177 -3.45 -1.85 1.63
CA CYS A 177 -2.46 -0.92 2.18
C CYS A 177 -2.96 0.53 2.12
N GLU A 178 -3.51 0.98 0.99
CA GLU A 178 -4.10 2.32 0.82
C GLU A 178 -5.21 2.56 1.85
N SER A 179 -6.15 1.61 1.96
CA SER A 179 -7.24 1.67 2.93
C SER A 179 -6.74 1.78 4.37
N ARG A 180 -5.57 1.20 4.68
CA ARG A 180 -4.94 1.33 6.00
C ARG A 180 -4.29 2.70 6.18
N ILE A 181 -3.58 3.20 5.16
CA ILE A 181 -2.95 4.54 5.16
C ILE A 181 -4.01 5.62 5.36
N ASP A 182 -5.08 5.59 4.58
CA ASP A 182 -6.15 6.59 4.64
C ASP A 182 -6.83 6.62 6.00
N ARG A 183 -7.11 5.45 6.59
CA ARG A 183 -7.71 5.42 7.92
C ARG A 183 -6.77 5.93 9.00
N GLU A 184 -5.46 5.68 8.90
CA GLU A 184 -4.50 6.26 9.84
C GLU A 184 -4.35 7.77 9.64
N ARG A 185 -4.36 8.27 8.39
CA ARG A 185 -4.36 9.71 8.09
C ARG A 185 -5.54 10.42 8.75
N ASN A 186 -6.76 9.93 8.53
CA ASN A 186 -7.96 10.52 9.11
C ASN A 186 -7.90 10.52 10.65
N MET A 187 -7.33 9.45 11.23
CA MET A 187 -7.14 9.37 12.68
C MET A 187 -6.06 10.34 13.17
N MET A 188 -4.95 10.54 12.45
CA MET A 188 -3.96 11.55 12.78
C MET A 188 -4.58 12.94 12.80
N GLU A 189 -5.32 13.32 11.77
CA GLU A 189 -6.01 14.61 11.68
C GLU A 189 -7.01 14.81 12.83
N ALA A 190 -7.82 13.79 13.13
CA ALA A 190 -8.79 13.83 14.23
C ALA A 190 -8.11 13.95 15.61
N LEU A 191 -7.05 13.18 15.87
CA LEU A 191 -6.32 13.22 17.13
C LEU A 191 -5.55 14.52 17.32
N MET A 192 -4.93 15.04 16.26
CA MET A 192 -4.25 16.35 16.28
C MET A 192 -5.22 17.45 16.66
N SER A 193 -6.34 17.56 15.93
CA SER A 193 -7.38 18.54 16.20
C SER A 193 -7.91 18.39 17.63
N ALA A 194 -8.24 17.17 18.06
CA ALA A 194 -8.79 16.92 19.39
C ALA A 194 -7.79 17.20 20.52
N SER A 195 -6.49 17.02 20.29
CA SER A 195 -5.47 17.29 21.32
C SER A 195 -5.28 18.78 21.63
N ILE A 196 -5.63 19.64 20.67
CA ILE A 196 -5.41 21.10 20.73
C ILE A 196 -6.71 21.83 21.04
N HIS A 197 -7.80 21.45 20.38
CA HIS A 197 -9.10 22.14 20.48
C HIS A 197 -10.12 21.40 21.34
N GLY A 198 -9.78 20.22 21.87
CA GLY A 198 -10.73 19.30 22.51
C GLY A 198 -11.53 18.49 21.49
N ARG A 199 -12.27 17.49 21.96
CA ARG A 199 -13.08 16.63 21.08
C ARG A 199 -14.19 17.44 20.42
N VAL A 200 -14.18 17.47 19.08
CA VAL A 200 -15.37 17.82 18.30
C VAL A 200 -16.25 16.56 18.27
N ASP A 201 -17.05 16.37 19.32
CA ASP A 201 -17.94 15.22 19.42
C ASP A 201 -19.27 15.55 18.73
N PRO A 202 -19.64 14.94 17.58
CA PRO A 202 -20.98 15.11 17.01
C PRO A 202 -22.07 14.51 17.91
N LYS A 203 -21.71 13.77 18.96
CA LYS A 203 -22.62 13.25 20.00
C LYS A 203 -22.60 14.05 21.31
N ALA A 204 -21.91 15.19 21.38
CA ALA A 204 -22.13 16.17 22.43
C ALA A 204 -23.53 16.78 22.25
N LYS A 205 -24.58 16.02 22.57
CA LYS A 205 -25.89 16.58 22.84
C LYS A 205 -25.69 17.63 23.92
N ALA A 206 -26.18 18.83 23.62
CA ALA A 206 -26.51 19.86 24.58
C ALA A 206 -27.04 19.20 25.88
N ALA A 207 -26.27 19.33 26.94
CA ALA A 207 -26.71 19.13 28.30
C ALA A 207 -26.66 20.49 28.98
#